data_AF-A0A1E1WY90-F1
#
_entry.id   AF-A0A1E1WY90-F1
#
_cell.length_a   1.000
_cell.length_b   1.000
_cell.length_c   1.000
_cell.angle_alpha   90.00
_cell.angle_beta   90.00
_cell.angle_gamma   90.00
#
_symmetry.space_group_name_H-M   'P 1'
#
loop_
_entity.id
_entity.type
_entity.pdbx_description
1 polymer ?
#
loop_
_entity_poly.entity_id
_entity_poly.type
_entity_poly.pdbx_seq_one_letter_code
_entity_poly.pdbx_strand_id
1 'polypeptide(L)'
;CDAPDGTTISFEIEGCTPPGTCVLKKGTQANVTIHFNSKVASQGVQVKAYGVIHEVPLPFPLPQPDACKSGVACPVQAQGSYTYRGSFKVMPYYPSLSLDVKWELVDDA
;
A
#
# COMPACT_ATOMS: atom_id res chain seq x y z
N CYS A 1 -9.44 4.04 -8.16
CA CYS A 1 -8.04 4.01 -7.72
C CYS A 1 -7.21 4.47 -8.90
N ASP A 2 -6.99 5.78 -8.98
CA ASP A 2 -6.31 6.37 -10.13
C ASP A 2 -4.83 6.53 -9.76
N ALA A 3 -3.94 6.18 -10.69
CA ALA A 3 -2.49 6.33 -10.55
C ALA A 3 -2.00 7.28 -11.67
N PRO A 4 -2.28 8.59 -11.58
CA PRO A 4 -1.90 9.53 -12.63
C PRO A 4 -0.38 9.54 -12.83
N ASP A 5 0.37 9.60 -11.73
CA ASP A 5 1.82 9.80 -11.71
C ASP A 5 2.63 8.50 -11.78
N GLY A 6 1.98 7.35 -12.03
CA GLY A 6 2.65 6.06 -12.08
C GLY A 6 1.82 4.96 -12.72
N THR A 7 2.33 3.72 -12.63
CA THR A 7 1.57 2.51 -12.95
C THR A 7 1.94 1.40 -11.96
N THR A 8 0.95 0.71 -11.41
CA THR A 8 1.17 -0.47 -10.58
C THR A 8 1.47 -1.69 -11.45
N ILE A 9 2.59 -2.36 -11.19
CA ILE A 9 2.97 -3.63 -11.83
C ILE A 9 2.31 -4.78 -11.07
N SER A 10 2.50 -4.83 -9.75
CA SER A 10 1.85 -5.83 -8.90
C SER A 10 1.57 -5.27 -7.50
N PHE A 11 0.56 -5.87 -6.86
CA PHE A 11 0.19 -5.64 -5.48
C PHE A 11 0.03 -7.01 -4.81
N GLU A 12 0.85 -7.25 -3.78
CA GLU A 12 0.96 -8.56 -3.14
C GLU A 12 0.82 -8.39 -1.63
N ILE A 13 0.04 -9.28 -1.03
CA ILE A 13 -0.03 -9.45 0.42
C ILE A 13 0.50 -10.83 0.73
N GLU A 14 1.48 -10.92 1.63
CA GLU A 14 2.08 -12.21 2.01
C GLU A 14 1.01 -13.17 2.54
N GLY A 15 0.99 -14.39 1.99
CA GLY A 15 0.01 -15.42 2.35
C GLY A 15 -1.34 -15.29 1.65
N CYS A 16 -1.51 -14.32 0.75
CA CYS A 16 -2.69 -14.18 -0.10
C CYS A 16 -2.33 -14.41 -1.57
N THR A 17 -3.05 -15.33 -2.22
CA THR A 17 -2.86 -15.65 -3.64
C THR A 17 -4.06 -15.12 -4.44
N PRO A 18 -3.88 -14.07 -5.27
CA PRO A 18 -4.92 -13.63 -6.19
C PRO A 18 -5.24 -14.70 -7.25
N PRO A 19 -6.45 -14.73 -7.83
CA PRO A 19 -7.60 -13.87 -7.54
C PRO A 19 -8.46 -14.40 -6.37
N GLY A 20 -8.91 -13.52 -5.48
CA GLY A 20 -9.83 -13.89 -4.41
C GLY A 20 -9.78 -12.99 -3.17
N THR A 21 -10.64 -13.29 -2.20
CA THR A 21 -10.68 -12.61 -0.89
C THR A 21 -9.46 -12.99 -0.07
N CYS A 22 -8.65 -12.00 0.30
CA CYS A 22 -7.50 -12.19 1.20
C CYS A 22 -7.98 -12.26 2.66
N VAL A 23 -7.79 -13.40 3.32
CA VAL A 23 -8.17 -13.59 4.73
C VAL A 23 -7.03 -13.16 5.64
N LEU A 24 -7.17 -11.96 6.19
CA LEU A 24 -6.24 -11.41 7.18
C LEU A 24 -6.63 -11.88 8.59
N LYS A 25 -5.76 -12.70 9.20
CA LYS A 25 -6.00 -13.22 10.56
C LYS A 25 -5.79 -12.12 11.60
N LYS A 26 -6.70 -12.03 12.56
CA LYS A 26 -6.55 -11.10 13.69
C LYS A 26 -5.37 -11.49 14.57
N GLY A 27 -4.69 -10.49 15.11
CA GLY A 27 -3.51 -10.65 15.95
C GLY A 27 -2.21 -10.91 15.17
N THR A 28 -2.25 -11.04 13.84
CA THR A 28 -1.07 -11.28 13.02
C THR A 28 -0.56 -10.01 12.33
N GLN A 29 0.70 -10.06 11.89
CA GLN A 29 1.28 -9.06 11.00
C GLN A 29 1.01 -9.46 9.55
N ALA A 30 0.56 -8.52 8.73
CA ALA A 30 0.44 -8.68 7.29
C ALA A 30 1.54 -7.84 6.61
N ASN A 31 2.20 -8.42 5.62
CA ASN A 31 3.24 -7.76 4.83
C ASN A 31 2.71 -7.49 3.42
N VAL A 32 3.00 -6.30 2.91
CA VAL A 32 2.54 -5.81 1.60
C VAL A 32 3.75 -5.49 0.75
N THR A 33 3.77 -5.98 -0.49
CA THR A 33 4.76 -5.60 -1.50
C THR A 33 4.05 -4.99 -2.69
N ILE A 34 4.52 -3.81 -3.13
CA ILE A 34 3.97 -3.13 -4.31
C ILE A 34 5.12 -2.83 -5.26
N HIS A 35 5.00 -3.35 -6.46
CA HIS A 35 5.89 -3.02 -7.57
C HIS A 35 5.21 -1.98 -8.44
N PHE A 36 5.89 -0.87 -8.71
CA PHE A 36 5.34 0.22 -9.52
C PHE A 36 6.39 0.91 -10.38
N ASN A 37 5.94 1.55 -11.45
CA ASN A 37 6.74 2.50 -12.22
C ASN A 37 6.29 3.92 -11.90
N SER A 38 7.23 4.82 -11.70
CA SER A 38 6.94 6.25 -11.57
C SER A 38 6.97 6.91 -12.95
N LYS A 39 6.04 7.82 -13.22
CA LYS A 39 6.08 8.71 -14.41
C LYS A 39 6.69 10.07 -14.08
N VAL A 40 6.85 10.39 -12.79
CA VAL A 40 7.35 11.66 -12.27
C VAL A 40 8.60 11.45 -11.41
N ALA A 41 9.34 12.53 -11.17
CA ALA A 41 10.41 12.54 -10.18
C ALA A 41 9.89 13.09 -8.85
N SER A 42 10.34 12.55 -7.72
CA SER A 42 9.94 12.98 -6.37
C SER A 42 11.09 12.80 -5.37
N GLN A 43 11.24 13.70 -4.41
CA GLN A 43 12.28 13.57 -3.36
C GLN A 43 11.85 12.58 -2.28
N GLY A 44 10.55 12.56 -1.96
CA GLY A 44 9.89 11.69 -1.02
C GLY A 44 8.73 10.94 -1.66
N VAL A 45 8.30 9.88 -0.98
CA VAL A 45 7.08 9.16 -1.31
C VAL A 45 6.37 8.82 -0.01
N GLN A 46 5.13 9.29 0.15
CA GLN A 46 4.30 9.02 1.33
C GLN A 46 3.26 7.96 1.01
N VAL A 47 2.97 7.12 2.00
CA VAL A 47 2.04 6.00 1.86
C VAL A 47 0.79 6.27 2.67
N LYS A 48 -0.37 6.12 2.03
CA LYS A 48 -1.68 6.17 2.67
C LYS A 48 -2.41 4.85 2.44
N ALA A 49 -2.97 4.28 3.50
CA ALA A 49 -3.77 3.07 3.44
C ALA A 49 -5.18 3.35 3.97
N TYR A 50 -6.18 2.72 3.36
CA TYR A 50 -7.58 2.85 3.75
C TYR A 50 -8.28 1.49 3.68
N GLY A 51 -9.19 1.24 4.62
CA GLY A 51 -10.22 0.21 4.48
C GLY A 51 -11.50 0.85 3.96
N VAL A 52 -12.06 0.34 2.87
CA VAL A 52 -13.28 0.86 2.26
C VAL A 52 -14.45 -0.03 2.64
N ILE A 53 -15.39 0.51 3.41
CA ILE A 53 -16.59 -0.18 3.88
C ILE A 53 -17.80 0.55 3.32
N HIS A 54 -18.62 -0.13 2.52
CA HIS A 54 -19.77 0.49 1.83
C HIS A 54 -19.39 1.80 1.12
N GLU A 55 -18.32 1.76 0.32
CA GLU A 55 -17.78 2.92 -0.44
C GLU A 55 -17.15 4.05 0.40
N VAL A 56 -17.19 3.96 1.74
CA VAL A 56 -16.56 4.96 2.61
C VAL A 56 -15.11 4.55 2.92
N PRO A 57 -14.09 5.33 2.48
CA PRO A 57 -12.70 5.05 2.80
C PRO A 57 -12.38 5.52 4.23
N LEU A 58 -12.05 4.56 5.10
CA LEU A 58 -11.58 4.82 6.47
C LEU A 58 -10.05 4.75 6.51
N PRO A 59 -9.36 5.82 6.97
CA PRO A 59 -7.90 5.84 7.00
C PRO A 59 -7.36 4.79 7.98
N PHE A 60 -6.33 4.07 7.54
CA PHE A 60 -5.61 3.10 8.34
C PHE A 60 -4.20 3.63 8.65
N PRO A 61 -3.86 3.84 9.94
CA PRO A 61 -2.55 4.35 10.32
C PRO A 61 -1.46 3.30 10.05
N LEU A 62 -0.44 3.69 9.28
CA LEU A 62 0.74 2.88 9.04
C LEU A 62 1.86 3.25 10.03
N PRO A 63 2.62 2.28 10.55
CA PRO A 63 3.73 2.55 11.48
C PRO A 63 4.88 3.29 10.79
N GLN A 64 5.05 3.11 9.48
CA GLN A 64 6.02 3.81 8.65
C GLN A 64 5.34 4.25 7.35
N PRO A 65 4.88 5.52 7.25
CA PRO A 65 4.26 6.05 6.04
C PRO A 65 5.30 6.53 5.01
N ASP A 66 6.58 6.67 5.37
CA ASP A 66 7.63 7.10 4.44
C ASP A 66 8.13 5.91 3.59
N ALA A 67 7.71 5.86 2.32
CA ALA A 67 8.05 4.77 1.42
C ALA A 67 9.56 4.69 1.12
N CYS A 68 10.27 5.81 1.22
CA CYS A 68 11.72 5.87 1.06
C CYS A 68 12.47 5.09 2.15
N LYS A 69 11.82 4.89 3.30
CA LYS A 69 12.30 4.05 4.41
C LYS A 69 11.76 2.61 4.35
N SER A 70 10.99 2.30 3.31
CA SER A 70 10.26 1.04 3.12
C SER A 70 10.57 0.42 1.75
N GLY A 71 11.82 0.51 1.30
CA GLY A 71 12.32 -0.18 0.11
C GLY A 71 12.32 0.63 -1.18
N VAL A 72 11.64 1.78 -1.23
CA VAL A 72 11.70 2.69 -2.38
C VAL A 72 13.01 3.48 -2.32
N ALA A 73 13.83 3.39 -3.37
CA ALA A 73 15.08 4.16 -3.46
C ALA A 73 14.78 5.60 -3.85
N CYS A 74 14.83 6.52 -2.88
CA CYS A 74 14.63 7.95 -3.10
C CYS A 74 15.96 8.70 -3.31
N PRO A 75 15.99 9.78 -4.12
CA PRO A 75 14.85 10.35 -4.85
C PRO A 75 14.38 9.44 -6.00
N VAL A 76 13.07 9.41 -6.19
CA VAL A 76 12.41 8.70 -7.30
C VAL A 76 12.63 9.50 -8.59
N GLN A 77 12.91 8.79 -9.68
CA GLN A 77 13.12 9.34 -11.01
C GLN A 77 11.93 8.99 -11.91
N ALA A 78 11.63 9.88 -12.86
CA ALA A 78 10.65 9.62 -13.89
C ALA A 78 11.06 8.38 -14.70
N GLN A 79 10.07 7.56 -15.05
CA GLN A 79 10.21 6.27 -15.75
C GLN A 79 10.97 5.19 -14.95
N GLY A 80 11.31 5.43 -13.68
CA GLY A 80 11.96 4.45 -12.83
C GLY A 80 10.99 3.38 -12.29
N SER A 81 11.52 2.18 -12.03
CA SER A 81 10.79 1.07 -11.41
C SER A 81 11.22 0.87 -9.96
N TYR A 82 10.25 0.75 -9.06
CA TYR A 82 10.47 0.72 -7.62
C TYR A 82 9.67 -0.39 -6.94
N THR A 83 10.13 -0.77 -5.75
CA THR A 83 9.46 -1.76 -4.89
C THR A 83 9.24 -1.16 -3.51
N TYR A 84 7.98 -0.99 -3.14
CA TYR A 84 7.57 -0.66 -1.79
C TYR A 84 7.32 -1.94 -0.98
N ARG A 85 7.76 -1.94 0.28
CA ARG A 85 7.54 -3.03 1.26
C ARG A 85 6.99 -2.46 2.56
N GLY A 86 5.69 -2.61 2.74
CA GLY A 86 4.96 -2.19 3.93
C GLY A 86 4.58 -3.35 4.83
N SER A 87 4.20 -3.04 6.05
CA SER A 87 3.52 -4.03 6.91
C SER A 87 2.56 -3.34 7.86
N PHE A 88 1.52 -4.07 8.25
CA PHE A 88 0.53 -3.61 9.22
C PHE A 88 0.04 -4.74 10.11
N LYS A 89 -0.35 -4.38 11.34
CA LYS A 89 -0.90 -5.34 12.29
C LYS A 89 -2.43 -5.39 12.17
N VAL A 90 -2.98 -6.59 12.07
CA VAL A 90 -4.42 -6.82 12.11
C VAL A 90 -4.82 -6.90 13.59
N MET A 91 -5.41 -5.85 14.14
CA MET A 91 -5.66 -5.80 15.57
C MET A 91 -6.79 -6.75 15.99
N PRO A 92 -6.70 -7.40 17.17
CA PRO A 92 -7.74 -8.32 17.66
C PRO A 92 -9.14 -7.71 17.78
N TYR A 93 -9.22 -6.41 18.05
CA TYR A 93 -10.49 -5.70 18.21
C TYR A 93 -11.13 -5.25 16.87
N TYR A 94 -10.46 -5.41 15.73
CA TYR A 94 -11.04 -5.09 14.43
C TYR A 94 -12.24 -6.00 14.14
N PRO A 95 -13.33 -5.48 13.54
CA PRO A 95 -14.49 -6.30 13.19
C PRO A 95 -14.10 -7.36 12.14
N SER A 96 -14.80 -8.51 12.17
CA SER A 96 -14.66 -9.51 11.11
C SER A 96 -15.63 -9.17 9.98
N LEU A 97 -15.14 -8.56 8.90
CA LEU A 97 -15.93 -8.20 7.73
C LEU A 97 -15.09 -8.22 6.46
N SER A 98 -15.75 -8.32 5.31
CA SER A 98 -15.14 -8.11 4.01
C SER A 98 -15.12 -6.62 3.68
N LEU A 99 -13.97 -6.11 3.25
CA LEU A 99 -13.76 -4.73 2.83
C LEU A 99 -12.79 -4.69 1.66
N ASP A 100 -12.80 -3.58 0.91
CA ASP A 100 -11.75 -3.32 -0.07
C ASP A 100 -10.61 -2.55 0.60
N VAL A 101 -9.38 -2.92 0.25
CA VAL A 101 -8.20 -2.18 0.70
C VAL A 101 -7.79 -1.21 -0.40
N LYS A 102 -7.63 0.07 -0.03
CA LYS A 102 -7.08 1.09 -0.91
C LYS A 102 -5.71 1.51 -0.41
N TRP A 103 -4.73 1.50 -1.30
CA TRP A 103 -3.35 1.86 -1.02
C TRP A 103 -2.89 2.92 -2.00
N GLU A 104 -2.29 4.00 -1.50
CA GLU A 104 -1.81 5.13 -2.29
C GLU A 104 -0.35 5.41 -1.96
N LEU A 105 0.46 5.58 -3.00
CA LEU A 105 1.82 6.13 -2.91
C LEU A 105 1.74 7.54 -3.52
N VAL A 106 2.09 8.54 -2.72
CA VAL A 106 1.91 9.96 -3.01
C VAL A 106 3.29 10.60 -3.10
N ASP A 107 3.54 11.37 -4.15
CA ASP A 107 4.76 12.15 -4.33
C ASP A 107 4.74 13.44 -3.49
N ASP A 108 5.71 14.33 -3.71
CA ASP A 108 5.84 15.59 -2.96
C ASP A 108 5.09 16.77 -3.59
N ALA A 109 4.39 16.56 -4.71
CA ALA A 109 3.76 17.62 -5.50
C ALA A 109 2.57 18.30 -4.80
#